data_AF-A0AAD7VWB0-F1
#
_entry.id   AF-A0AAD7VWB0-F1
#
_cell.length_a   1.000
_cell.length_b   1.000
_cell.length_c   1.000
_cell.angle_alpha   90.00
_cell.angle_beta   90.00
_cell.angle_gamma   90.00
#
_symmetry.space_group_name_H-M   'P 1'
#
loop_
_entity.id
_entity.type
_entity.pdbx_description
1 polymer ?
#
loop_
_entity_poly.entity_id
_entity_poly.type
_entity_poly.pdbx_seq_one_letter_code
_entity_poly.pdbx_strand_id
1 'polypeptide(L)'
;MEESDLQKAHREASEADKAILSGRPKDAVTLYTSAASHFSSASSSTQDPEALKMLEILHTKYATLASQLQTNLTNNPAMFKTQRSPQASVQASSSSLANTLASARGIPVNEIDGHYVNIKRRGSAPVEEDPFMKYNALLETGLNKLQQSLTKTVAAFHKIRRQSQGFKQGEESYNNSFDSYYVVPDESRRFDSEEGAGTLVAEVASSLAACESTMKRQKDVIRTSLGKLRQEVKTRESRRVRELESEIERLVAENEKLKISNGRLRSRWEGLKESARKRRDTSTVGQTGTIAEEEEPDEEDTKRST
;
A
#
# COMPACT_ATOMS: atom_id res chain seq x y z
N MET A 1 19.79 38.99 13.05
CA MET A 1 19.35 37.94 13.98
C MET A 1 19.48 36.64 13.23
N GLU A 2 20.42 35.79 13.64
CA GLU A 2 20.62 34.48 13.01
C GLU A 2 19.42 33.59 13.33
N GLU A 3 18.85 32.98 12.30
CA GLU A 3 17.69 32.10 12.41
C GLU A 3 18.08 30.82 13.17
N SER A 4 17.27 30.43 14.16
CA SER A 4 17.56 29.27 15.02
C SER A 4 17.69 27.99 14.18
N ASP A 5 18.65 27.13 14.51
CA ASP A 5 18.86 25.86 13.78
C ASP A 5 17.60 24.99 13.72
N LEU A 6 16.77 25.07 14.76
CA LEU A 6 15.47 24.40 14.80
C LEU A 6 14.50 24.94 13.73
N GLN A 7 14.45 26.27 13.56
CA GLN A 7 13.59 26.90 12.55
C GLN A 7 14.06 26.56 11.14
N LYS A 8 15.37 26.55 10.91
CA LYS A 8 15.95 26.10 9.63
C LYS A 8 15.58 24.65 9.33
N ALA A 9 15.71 23.76 10.31
CA ALA A 9 15.36 22.35 10.16
C ALA A 9 13.90 22.14 9.73
N HIS A 10 12.97 22.87 10.36
CA HIS A 10 11.55 22.80 10.01
C HIS A 10 11.24 23.39 8.64
N ARG A 11 11.90 24.49 8.25
CA ARG A 11 11.74 25.08 6.92
C ARG A 11 12.21 24.11 5.84
N GLU A 12 13.38 23.51 6.01
CA GLU A 12 13.94 22.57 5.04
C GLU A 12 13.13 21.28 4.93
N ALA A 13 12.61 20.76 6.05
CA ALA A 13 11.68 19.63 6.02
C ALA A 13 10.39 19.96 5.23
N SER A 14 9.82 21.16 5.43
CA SER A 14 8.65 21.61 4.67
C SER A 14 8.97 21.82 3.19
N GLU A 15 10.17 22.30 2.87
CA GLU A 15 10.62 22.47 1.48
C GLU A 15 10.87 21.13 0.80
N ALA A 16 11.40 20.13 1.53
CA ALA A 16 11.55 18.78 1.04
C ALA A 16 10.19 18.14 0.69
N ASP A 17 9.18 18.31 1.54
CA ASP A 17 7.81 17.84 1.26
C ASP A 17 7.26 18.48 -0.03
N LYS A 18 7.47 19.79 -0.22
CA LYS A 18 7.10 20.50 -1.45
C LYS A 18 7.87 19.98 -2.66
N ALA A 19 9.16 19.66 -2.50
CA ALA A 19 9.99 19.11 -3.56
C ALA A 19 9.46 17.75 -4.04
N ILE A 20 9.06 16.87 -3.11
CA ILE A 20 8.40 15.59 -3.43
C ILE A 20 7.11 15.82 -4.22
N LEU A 21 6.23 16.71 -3.74
CA LEU A 21 4.97 17.03 -4.41
C LEU A 21 5.19 17.63 -5.81
N SER A 22 6.28 18.37 -5.99
CA SER A 22 6.66 18.94 -7.29
C SER A 22 7.35 17.94 -8.23
N GLY A 23 7.48 16.66 -7.84
CA GLY A 23 8.14 15.64 -8.64
C GLY A 23 9.66 15.78 -8.71
N ARG A 24 10.27 16.44 -7.72
CA ARG A 24 11.73 16.65 -7.60
C ARG A 24 12.29 15.87 -6.40
N PRO A 25 12.32 14.52 -6.47
CA PRO A 25 12.75 13.69 -5.34
C PRO A 25 14.25 13.83 -5.03
N LYS A 26 15.08 14.23 -6.00
CA LYS A 26 16.52 14.46 -5.77
C LYS A 26 16.77 15.65 -4.84
N ASP A 27 16.09 16.77 -5.11
CA ASP A 27 16.12 17.97 -4.27
C ASP A 27 15.56 17.64 -2.86
N ALA A 28 14.51 16.83 -2.79
CA ALA A 28 13.92 16.39 -1.52
C ALA A 28 14.89 15.59 -0.65
N VAL A 29 15.69 14.68 -1.24
CA VAL A 29 16.71 13.92 -0.49
C VAL A 29 17.71 14.89 0.14
N THR A 30 18.24 15.85 -0.65
CA THR A 30 19.22 16.81 -0.14
C THR A 30 18.66 17.66 1.00
N LEU A 31 17.40 18.09 0.87
CA LEU A 31 16.74 18.91 1.89
C LEU A 31 16.42 18.12 3.16
N TYR A 32 16.02 16.85 3.07
CA TYR A 32 15.86 16.00 4.26
C TYR A 32 17.19 15.68 4.95
N THR A 33 18.28 15.51 4.21
CA THR A 33 19.61 15.32 4.82
C THR A 33 20.08 16.57 5.56
N SER A 34 19.86 17.76 4.98
CA SER A 34 20.17 19.03 5.65
C SER A 34 19.29 19.24 6.89
N ALA A 35 17.99 18.98 6.78
CA ALA A 35 17.06 19.07 7.91
C ALA A 35 17.46 18.15 9.06
N ALA A 36 17.85 16.90 8.76
CA ALA A 36 18.35 15.96 9.76
C ALA A 36 19.61 16.51 10.45
N SER A 37 20.58 17.05 9.68
CA SER A 37 21.77 17.69 10.24
C SER A 37 21.42 18.84 11.19
N HIS A 38 20.47 19.69 10.82
CA HIS A 38 20.05 20.81 11.67
C HIS A 38 19.31 20.36 12.93
N PHE A 39 18.52 19.29 12.89
CA PHE A 39 17.96 18.69 14.11
C PHE A 39 19.04 18.11 15.02
N SER A 40 20.12 17.56 14.46
CA SER A 40 21.28 17.09 15.23
C SER A 40 22.11 18.24 15.83
N SER A 41 22.21 19.37 15.14
CA SER A 41 22.84 20.57 15.70
C SER A 41 21.97 21.15 16.82
N ALA A 42 20.65 21.21 16.63
CA ALA A 42 19.70 21.68 17.62
C ALA A 42 19.68 20.81 18.89
N SER A 43 19.85 19.49 18.76
CA SER A 43 19.95 18.59 19.92
C SER A 43 21.20 18.89 20.75
N SER A 44 22.32 19.19 20.10
CA SER A 44 23.58 19.55 20.78
C SER A 44 23.48 20.86 21.57
N SER A 45 22.59 21.77 21.17
CA SER A 45 22.37 23.06 21.84
C SER A 45 21.27 23.02 22.92
N THR A 46 20.52 21.93 23.03
CA THR A 46 19.35 21.84 23.92
C THR A 46 19.69 21.01 25.15
N GLN A 47 19.33 21.52 26.34
CA GLN A 47 19.62 20.85 27.61
C GLN A 47 18.41 20.10 28.20
N ASP A 48 17.21 20.38 27.69
CA ASP A 48 15.97 19.75 28.15
C ASP A 48 15.88 18.27 27.70
N PRO A 49 15.74 17.30 28.62
CA PRO A 49 15.69 15.88 28.30
C PRO A 49 14.47 15.48 27.46
N GLU A 50 13.34 16.19 27.55
CA GLU A 50 12.18 15.89 26.70
C GLU A 50 12.38 16.40 25.27
N ALA A 51 12.87 17.64 25.12
CA ALA A 51 13.22 18.18 23.82
C ALA A 51 14.32 17.37 23.11
N LEU A 52 15.33 16.88 23.84
CA LEU A 52 16.39 16.02 23.28
C LEU A 52 15.82 14.75 22.63
N LYS A 53 14.92 14.04 23.33
CA LYS A 53 14.25 12.85 22.78
C LYS A 53 13.46 13.18 21.53
N MET A 54 12.74 14.30 21.53
CA MET A 54 11.97 14.73 20.38
C MET A 54 12.87 15.06 19.18
N LEU A 55 13.97 15.78 19.39
CA LEU A 55 14.93 16.14 18.35
C LEU A 55 15.62 14.90 17.76
N GLU A 56 15.93 13.90 18.60
CA GLU A 56 16.46 12.61 18.16
C GLU A 56 15.46 11.83 17.30
N ILE A 57 14.18 11.78 17.70
CA ILE A 57 13.10 11.18 16.90
C ILE A 57 12.96 11.89 15.56
N LEU A 58 13.04 13.23 15.54
CA LEU A 58 12.95 14.01 14.29
C LEU A 58 14.17 13.78 13.39
N HIS A 59 15.38 13.80 13.93
CA HIS A 59 16.61 13.48 13.19
C HIS A 59 16.52 12.09 12.54
N THR A 60 16.20 11.05 13.33
CA THR A 60 16.09 9.67 12.83
C THR A 60 14.99 9.53 11.77
N LYS A 61 13.84 10.19 11.96
CA LYS A 61 12.77 10.24 10.97
C LYS A 61 13.24 10.82 9.63
N TYR A 62 13.89 11.98 9.62
CA TYR A 62 14.28 12.60 8.34
C TYR A 62 15.48 11.90 7.69
N ALA A 63 16.41 11.35 8.48
CA ALA A 63 17.50 10.53 7.97
C ALA A 63 17.01 9.23 7.30
N THR A 64 16.04 8.56 7.92
CA THR A 64 15.42 7.35 7.34
C THR A 64 14.62 7.68 6.08
N LEU A 65 13.86 8.77 6.06
CA LEU A 65 13.16 9.23 4.85
C LEU A 65 14.12 9.55 3.69
N ALA A 66 15.23 10.24 3.96
CA ALA A 66 16.25 10.52 2.96
C ALA A 66 16.85 9.22 2.39
N SER A 67 17.21 8.26 3.24
CA SER A 67 17.74 6.95 2.84
C SER A 67 16.74 6.13 2.02
N GLN A 68 15.47 6.10 2.44
CA GLN A 68 14.40 5.43 1.69
C GLN A 68 14.16 6.07 0.32
N LEU A 69 14.14 7.40 0.23
CA LEU A 69 14.00 8.09 -1.04
C LEU A 69 15.21 7.85 -1.95
N GLN A 70 16.42 7.83 -1.39
CA GLN A 70 17.64 7.54 -2.15
C GLN A 70 17.63 6.12 -2.71
N THR A 71 17.26 5.12 -1.92
CA THR A 71 17.16 3.72 -2.37
C THR A 71 16.06 3.53 -3.41
N ASN A 72 14.93 4.22 -3.28
CA ASN A 72 13.87 4.21 -4.29
C ASN A 72 14.34 4.85 -5.61
N LEU A 73 15.13 5.92 -5.55
CA LEU A 73 15.73 6.57 -6.71
C LEU A 73 16.73 5.67 -7.44
N THR A 74 17.54 4.90 -6.72
CA THR A 74 18.53 3.99 -7.32
C THR A 74 17.86 2.74 -7.91
N ASN A 75 16.89 2.18 -7.21
CA ASN A 75 16.29 0.89 -7.58
C ASN A 75 15.14 1.02 -8.58
N ASN A 76 14.43 2.17 -8.59
CA ASN A 76 13.27 2.40 -9.44
C ASN A 76 13.29 3.81 -10.07
N PRO A 77 14.24 4.11 -10.99
CA PRO A 77 14.30 5.41 -11.65
C PRO A 77 13.07 5.71 -12.54
N ALA A 78 12.27 4.69 -12.88
CA ALA A 78 11.06 4.82 -13.70
C ALA A 78 9.86 5.39 -12.93
N MET A 79 9.81 5.28 -11.60
CA MET A 79 8.67 5.76 -10.80
C MET A 79 8.53 7.29 -10.80
N PHE A 80 9.63 8.02 -11.03
CA PHE A 80 9.66 9.48 -10.90
C PHE A 80 9.80 10.21 -12.24
N LYS A 81 9.73 9.49 -13.37
CA LYS A 81 9.93 10.08 -14.70
C LYS A 81 8.67 10.64 -15.35
N THR A 82 7.50 10.53 -14.72
CA THR A 82 6.23 10.92 -15.37
C THR A 82 5.20 11.43 -14.37
N GLN A 83 5.15 12.74 -14.12
CA GLN A 83 3.87 13.39 -13.75
C GLN A 83 3.92 14.91 -13.97
N ARG A 84 3.70 15.34 -15.22
CA ARG A 84 3.12 16.65 -15.54
C ARG A 84 1.64 16.43 -15.85
N SER A 85 0.83 16.21 -14.83
CA SER A 85 -0.62 16.36 -14.93
C SER A 85 -1.23 16.62 -13.55
N PRO A 86 -2.10 17.63 -13.40
CA PRO A 86 -2.71 17.95 -12.13
C PRO A 86 -3.94 17.06 -11.94
N GLN A 87 -3.81 15.96 -11.19
CA GLN A 87 -4.97 15.35 -10.57
C GLN A 87 -4.69 14.99 -9.12
N ALA A 88 -5.52 15.61 -8.28
CA ALA A 88 -5.63 15.36 -6.87
C ALA A 88 -5.96 13.88 -6.60
N SER A 89 -5.16 13.24 -5.76
CA SER A 89 -5.62 12.14 -4.91
C SER A 89 -4.79 12.13 -3.64
N VAL A 90 -5.40 12.61 -2.56
CA VAL A 90 -4.90 12.42 -1.20
C VAL A 90 -5.09 10.96 -0.85
N GLN A 91 -4.06 10.14 -1.07
CA GLN A 91 -3.90 8.86 -0.38
C GLN A 91 -2.78 9.02 0.64
N ALA A 92 -3.15 9.51 1.82
CA ALA A 92 -2.30 9.46 2.99
C ALA A 92 -2.17 8.00 3.43
N SER A 93 -0.96 7.46 3.34
CA SER A 93 -0.60 6.09 3.69
C SER A 93 -0.82 5.83 5.20
N SER A 94 -1.96 5.22 5.52
CA SER A 94 -2.38 4.89 6.89
C SER A 94 -1.48 3.87 7.61
N SER A 95 -0.56 3.22 6.90
CA SER A 95 0.39 2.25 7.47
C SER A 95 1.56 2.88 8.24
N SER A 96 1.89 4.16 7.99
CA SER A 96 3.04 4.79 8.62
C SER A 96 2.75 5.27 10.05
N LEU A 97 1.52 5.75 10.31
CA LEU A 97 1.07 6.19 11.65
C LEU A 97 0.95 5.03 12.65
N ALA A 98 0.58 3.83 12.19
CA ALA A 98 0.47 2.65 13.05
C ALA A 98 1.83 2.23 13.63
N ASN A 99 2.89 2.32 12.83
CA ASN A 99 4.25 1.99 13.25
C ASN A 99 4.82 3.05 14.23
N THR A 100 4.51 4.32 14.02
CA THR A 100 4.94 5.40 14.93
C THR A 100 4.23 5.35 16.29
N LEU A 101 2.94 4.96 16.34
CA LEU A 101 2.19 4.78 17.59
C LEU A 101 2.64 3.55 18.40
N ALA A 102 3.15 2.50 17.74
CA ALA A 102 3.71 1.33 18.41
C ALA A 102 5.04 1.64 19.11
N SER A 103 5.93 2.41 18.47
CA SER A 103 7.20 2.85 19.07
C SER A 103 7.00 3.77 20.28
N ALA A 104 5.98 4.64 20.27
CA ALA A 104 5.70 5.56 21.38
C ALA A 104 5.22 4.87 22.66
N ARG A 105 4.87 3.57 22.61
CA ARG A 105 4.47 2.76 23.77
C ARG A 105 5.58 1.88 24.36
N GLY A 106 6.83 2.06 23.90
CA GLY A 106 7.99 1.37 24.48
C GLY A 106 8.07 -0.12 24.16
N ILE A 107 7.42 -0.57 23.08
CA ILE A 107 7.54 -1.95 22.59
C ILE A 107 8.80 -2.02 21.69
N PRO A 108 9.82 -2.81 22.04
CA PRO A 108 11.03 -2.91 21.22
C PRO A 108 10.70 -3.48 19.84
N VAL A 109 11.17 -2.79 18.79
CA VAL A 109 10.88 -3.08 17.38
C VAL A 109 11.41 -4.47 16.93
N ASN A 110 12.30 -5.09 17.69
CA ASN A 110 12.89 -6.39 17.36
C ASN A 110 12.07 -7.61 17.82
N GLU A 111 10.91 -7.43 18.46
CA GLU A 111 9.99 -8.53 18.81
C GLU A 111 8.62 -8.46 18.12
N ILE A 112 8.45 -7.52 17.17
CA ILE A 112 7.20 -7.38 16.39
C ILE A 112 7.23 -8.27 15.12
N ASP A 113 8.26 -9.12 14.95
CA ASP A 113 8.21 -10.27 14.06
C ASP A 113 7.83 -11.52 14.87
N GLY A 114 6.53 -11.83 14.92
CA GLY A 114 6.08 -13.20 15.22
C GLY A 114 5.14 -13.42 16.41
N HIS A 115 4.72 -12.38 17.15
CA HIS A 115 3.70 -12.52 18.19
C HIS A 115 2.47 -11.66 17.95
N TYR A 116 1.90 -11.78 16.74
CA TYR A 116 0.46 -11.75 16.65
C TYR A 116 -0.08 -12.90 17.49
N VAL A 117 -0.97 -12.56 18.41
CA VAL A 117 -1.88 -13.44 19.14
C VAL A 117 -2.10 -14.73 18.36
N ASN A 118 -1.54 -15.82 18.88
CA ASN A 118 -1.92 -17.19 18.54
C ASN A 118 -3.37 -17.41 18.99
N ILE A 119 -4.32 -16.71 18.35
CA ILE A 119 -5.64 -17.27 18.16
C ILE A 119 -5.35 -18.50 17.31
N LYS A 120 -5.39 -19.68 17.92
CA LYS A 120 -5.43 -20.97 17.23
C LYS A 120 -6.56 -20.90 16.18
N ARG A 121 -6.27 -20.36 15.00
CA ARG A 121 -7.06 -20.55 13.79
C ARG A 121 -6.83 -21.99 13.39
N ARG A 122 -7.61 -22.86 14.01
CA ARG A 122 -7.82 -24.24 13.60
C ARG A 122 -8.36 -24.17 12.18
N GLY A 123 -7.52 -24.54 11.21
CA GLY A 123 -7.82 -24.46 9.79
C GLY A 123 -7.07 -23.32 9.12
N SER A 124 -5.84 -23.61 8.66
CA SER A 124 -5.20 -22.86 7.57
C SER A 124 -6.13 -23.00 6.36
N ALA A 125 -7.06 -22.05 6.22
CA ALA A 125 -7.80 -21.89 4.99
C ALA A 125 -6.78 -21.75 3.85
N PRO A 126 -7.01 -22.40 2.69
CA PRO A 126 -6.10 -22.29 1.55
C PRO A 126 -5.83 -20.81 1.29
N VAL A 127 -4.55 -20.47 1.12
CA VAL A 127 -4.10 -19.11 0.80
C VAL A 127 -4.95 -18.64 -0.37
N GLU A 128 -5.85 -17.69 -0.10
CA GLU A 128 -6.80 -17.20 -1.10
C GLU A 128 -5.99 -16.44 -2.15
N GLU A 129 -5.63 -17.13 -3.23
CA GLU A 129 -4.81 -16.58 -4.31
C GLU A 129 -5.36 -15.21 -4.74
N ASP A 130 -4.45 -14.26 -4.89
CA ASP A 130 -4.75 -12.90 -5.30
C ASP A 130 -5.41 -12.90 -6.69
N PRO A 131 -6.63 -12.33 -6.86
CA PRO A 131 -7.33 -12.29 -8.13
C PRO A 131 -6.57 -11.50 -9.18
N PHE A 132 -5.70 -10.57 -8.77
CA PHE A 132 -4.78 -9.91 -9.68
C PHE A 132 -3.78 -10.89 -10.27
N MET A 133 -3.23 -11.82 -9.47
CA MET A 133 -2.32 -12.85 -9.96
C MET A 133 -3.01 -13.80 -10.93
N LYS A 134 -4.25 -14.21 -10.64
CA LYS A 134 -5.06 -15.03 -11.56
C LYS A 134 -5.34 -14.32 -12.89
N TYR A 135 -5.69 -13.04 -12.82
CA TYR A 135 -5.93 -12.22 -14.02
C TYR A 135 -4.65 -12.04 -14.84
N ASN A 136 -3.51 -11.79 -14.20
CA ASN A 136 -2.21 -11.65 -14.86
C ASN A 136 -1.80 -12.96 -15.56
N ALA A 137 -1.93 -14.11 -14.89
CA ALA A 137 -1.65 -15.41 -15.49
C ALA A 137 -2.54 -15.67 -16.73
N LEU A 138 -3.80 -15.23 -16.68
CA LEU A 138 -4.74 -15.34 -17.82
C LEU A 138 -4.36 -14.39 -18.97
N LEU A 139 -3.89 -13.18 -18.66
CA LEU A 139 -3.37 -12.24 -19.66
C LEU A 139 -2.12 -12.79 -20.34
N GLU A 140 -1.16 -13.32 -19.58
CA GLU A 140 0.07 -13.90 -20.11
C GLU A 140 -0.23 -15.08 -21.04
N THR A 141 -1.12 -15.99 -20.63
CA THR A 141 -1.55 -17.09 -21.51
C THR A 141 -2.29 -16.60 -22.76
N GLY A 142 -3.06 -15.52 -22.66
CA GLY A 142 -3.69 -14.87 -23.81
C GLY A 142 -2.65 -14.30 -24.78
N LEU A 143 -1.69 -13.53 -24.27
CA LEU A 143 -0.64 -12.88 -25.07
C LEU A 143 0.25 -13.92 -25.76
N ASN A 144 0.64 -14.98 -25.05
CA ASN A 144 1.41 -16.09 -25.63
C ASN A 144 0.69 -16.77 -26.79
N LYS A 145 -0.64 -16.96 -26.69
CA LYS A 145 -1.45 -17.53 -27.79
C LYS A 145 -1.52 -16.59 -29.00
N LEU A 146 -1.59 -15.27 -28.78
CA LEU A 146 -1.58 -14.28 -29.87
C LEU A 146 -0.22 -14.25 -30.56
N GLN A 147 0.86 -14.27 -29.80
CA GLN A 147 2.21 -14.32 -30.34
C GLN A 147 2.42 -15.58 -31.19
N GLN A 148 1.90 -16.73 -30.74
CA GLN A 148 1.94 -17.98 -31.51
C GLN A 148 1.09 -17.94 -32.80
N SER A 149 -0.06 -17.26 -32.81
CA SER A 149 -0.83 -17.12 -34.06
C SER A 149 -0.14 -16.19 -35.04
N LEU A 150 0.41 -15.08 -34.55
CA LEU A 150 1.13 -14.11 -35.37
C LEU A 150 2.39 -14.73 -36.00
N THR A 151 3.19 -15.47 -35.24
CA THR A 151 4.39 -16.13 -35.80
C THR A 151 4.04 -17.14 -36.89
N LYS A 152 2.90 -17.85 -36.77
CA LYS A 152 2.41 -18.74 -37.84
C LYS A 152 2.02 -17.96 -39.10
N THR A 153 1.32 -16.84 -38.97
CA THR A 153 0.96 -15.99 -40.12
C THR A 153 2.21 -15.43 -40.83
N VAL A 154 3.19 -14.94 -40.06
CA VAL A 154 4.46 -14.43 -40.59
C VAL A 154 5.26 -15.54 -41.29
N ALA A 155 5.28 -16.75 -40.74
CA ALA A 155 5.90 -17.91 -41.37
C ALA A 155 5.23 -18.25 -42.72
N ALA A 156 3.91 -18.18 -42.81
CA ALA A 156 3.18 -18.38 -44.07
C ALA A 156 3.54 -17.31 -45.12
N PHE A 157 3.62 -16.04 -44.72
CA PHE A 157 4.08 -14.95 -45.61
C PHE A 157 5.51 -15.17 -46.12
N HIS A 158 6.44 -15.60 -45.26
CA HIS A 158 7.81 -15.89 -45.68
C HIS A 158 7.89 -17.07 -46.66
N LYS A 159 7.07 -18.11 -46.48
CA LYS A 159 6.98 -19.25 -47.40
C LYS A 159 6.57 -18.79 -48.81
N ILE A 160 5.58 -17.91 -48.90
CA ILE A 160 5.09 -17.34 -50.17
C ILE A 160 6.17 -16.48 -50.83
N ARG A 161 6.86 -15.64 -50.04
CA ARG A 161 7.95 -14.80 -50.53
C ARG A 161 9.12 -15.63 -51.10
N ARG A 162 9.42 -16.78 -50.52
CA ARG A 162 10.47 -17.68 -51.05
C ARG A 162 10.03 -18.34 -52.36
N GLN A 163 8.78 -18.78 -52.45
CA GLN A 163 8.24 -19.39 -53.66
C GLN A 163 8.18 -18.41 -54.83
N SER A 164 7.91 -17.13 -54.59
CA SER A 164 7.93 -16.10 -55.64
C SER A 164 9.34 -15.68 -56.10
N GLN A 165 10.35 -15.81 -55.23
CA GLN A 165 11.75 -15.48 -55.58
C GLN A 165 12.50 -16.61 -56.29
N GLY A 166 12.10 -17.87 -56.11
CA GLY A 166 12.76 -19.04 -56.71
C GLY A 166 12.67 -19.15 -58.24
N PHE A 167 11.90 -18.28 -58.92
CA PHE A 167 11.70 -18.34 -60.37
C PHE A 167 12.69 -17.50 -61.20
N LYS A 168 13.71 -16.90 -60.58
CA LYS A 168 14.73 -16.07 -61.28
C LYS A 168 16.18 -16.48 -61.00
N GLN A 169 16.46 -17.77 -60.81
CA GLN A 169 17.83 -18.29 -60.96
C GLN A 169 18.02 -18.82 -62.40
N GLY A 170 17.97 -17.90 -63.36
CA GLY A 170 18.62 -18.07 -64.65
C GLY A 170 19.91 -17.25 -64.58
N GLU A 171 21.05 -17.92 -64.71
CA GLU A 171 22.40 -17.38 -64.60
C GLU A 171 22.64 -16.23 -65.59
N GLU A 172 22.64 -14.98 -65.14
CA GLU A 172 23.37 -13.92 -65.84
C GLU A 172 24.07 -13.02 -64.81
N SER A 173 25.33 -13.37 -64.58
CA SER A 173 26.30 -12.55 -63.86
C SER A 173 26.68 -11.37 -64.74
N TYR A 174 26.11 -10.20 -64.46
CA TYR A 174 26.64 -8.93 -64.95
C TYR A 174 26.84 -7.96 -63.78
N ASN A 175 28.12 -7.74 -63.47
CA ASN A 175 28.60 -6.60 -62.72
C ASN A 175 28.10 -5.31 -63.36
N ASN A 176 27.29 -4.51 -62.67
CA ASN A 176 27.63 -3.12 -62.33
C ASN A 176 26.42 -2.26 -61.93
N SER A 177 26.77 -1.27 -61.12
CA SER A 177 26.21 0.08 -61.03
C SER A 177 24.84 0.27 -60.40
N PHE A 178 24.89 1.01 -59.29
CA PHE A 178 23.81 1.79 -58.72
C PHE A 178 23.06 2.55 -59.82
N ASP A 179 21.93 2.02 -60.26
CA ASP A 179 21.02 2.76 -61.10
C ASP A 179 19.58 2.42 -60.69
N SER A 180 18.88 3.48 -60.30
CA SER A 180 17.57 3.44 -59.68
C SER A 180 16.50 3.24 -60.75
N TYR A 181 16.20 1.98 -61.06
CA TYR A 181 15.09 1.65 -61.96
C TYR A 181 13.78 1.50 -61.16
N TYR A 182 12.82 2.37 -61.47
CA TYR A 182 11.41 2.10 -61.21
C TYR A 182 11.04 0.80 -61.91
N VAL A 183 10.60 -0.20 -61.14
CA VAL A 183 10.05 -1.45 -61.68
C VAL A 183 8.72 -1.11 -62.33
N VAL A 184 8.73 -0.88 -63.63
CA VAL A 184 7.51 -0.82 -64.45
C VAL A 184 6.97 -2.25 -64.55
N PRO A 185 5.72 -2.52 -64.10
CA PRO A 185 5.10 -3.82 -64.29
C PRO A 185 4.98 -4.10 -65.78
N ASP A 186 5.72 -5.08 -66.26
CA ASP A 186 5.65 -5.54 -67.65
C ASP A 186 4.37 -6.36 -67.84
N GLU A 187 3.32 -5.73 -68.38
CA GLU A 187 2.00 -6.35 -68.63
C GLU A 187 2.03 -7.43 -69.73
N SER A 188 3.18 -7.65 -70.38
CA SER A 188 3.30 -8.53 -71.55
C SER A 188 3.58 -10.00 -71.19
N ARG A 189 3.99 -10.30 -69.95
CA ARG A 189 4.14 -11.69 -69.48
C ARG A 189 2.84 -12.19 -68.86
N ARG A 190 1.85 -12.48 -69.69
CA ARG A 190 0.71 -13.33 -69.32
C ARG A 190 1.23 -14.76 -69.12
N PHE A 191 1.59 -15.08 -67.87
CA PHE A 191 1.98 -16.42 -67.46
C PHE A 191 0.73 -17.30 -67.37
N ASP A 192 0.70 -18.39 -68.13
CA ASP A 192 -0.28 -19.48 -68.05
C ASP A 192 -0.14 -20.32 -66.74
N SER A 193 0.20 -19.68 -65.61
CA SER A 193 0.44 -20.30 -64.30
C SER A 193 -0.44 -19.68 -63.20
N GLU A 194 -1.65 -19.25 -63.57
CA GLU A 194 -2.61 -18.66 -62.63
C GLU A 194 -3.11 -19.63 -61.55
N GLU A 195 -3.08 -20.95 -61.79
CA GLU A 195 -3.60 -21.95 -60.83
C GLU A 195 -2.78 -22.00 -59.51
N GLY A 196 -1.49 -21.70 -59.54
CA GLY A 196 -0.64 -21.73 -58.33
C GLY A 196 -0.81 -20.51 -57.42
N ALA A 197 -0.95 -19.31 -58.01
CA ALA A 197 -1.02 -18.06 -57.25
C ALA A 197 -2.31 -17.94 -56.43
N GLY A 198 -3.44 -18.45 -56.95
CA GLY A 198 -4.72 -18.43 -56.26
C GLY A 198 -4.70 -19.24 -54.95
N THR A 199 -4.01 -20.38 -54.93
CA THR A 199 -3.93 -21.25 -53.74
C THR A 199 -3.17 -20.59 -52.57
N LEU A 200 -2.08 -19.88 -52.86
CA LEU A 200 -1.28 -19.20 -51.82
C LEU A 200 -2.00 -17.98 -51.25
N VAL A 201 -2.71 -17.22 -52.09
CA VAL A 201 -3.52 -16.08 -51.64
C VAL A 201 -4.67 -16.56 -50.75
N ALA A 202 -5.32 -17.68 -51.10
CA ALA A 202 -6.35 -18.30 -50.27
C ALA A 202 -5.81 -18.81 -48.92
N GLU A 203 -4.59 -19.36 -48.89
CA GLU A 203 -3.91 -19.78 -47.65
C GLU A 203 -3.65 -18.59 -46.72
N VAL A 204 -3.16 -17.46 -47.25
CA VAL A 204 -2.94 -16.23 -46.46
C VAL A 204 -4.26 -15.66 -45.94
N ALA A 205 -5.27 -15.54 -46.80
CA ALA A 205 -6.57 -15.04 -46.41
C ALA A 205 -7.19 -15.88 -45.29
N SER A 206 -7.07 -17.21 -45.39
CA SER A 206 -7.51 -18.15 -44.36
C SER A 206 -6.72 -18.00 -43.06
N SER A 207 -5.40 -17.84 -43.16
CA SER A 207 -4.51 -17.62 -42.00
C SER A 207 -4.81 -16.30 -41.29
N LEU A 208 -5.07 -15.23 -42.06
CA LEU A 208 -5.44 -13.91 -41.54
C LEU A 208 -6.80 -13.96 -40.84
N ALA A 209 -7.82 -14.57 -41.47
CA ALA A 209 -9.14 -14.74 -40.87
C ALA A 209 -9.08 -15.58 -39.57
N ALA A 210 -8.22 -16.60 -39.52
CA ALA A 210 -7.97 -17.36 -38.30
C ALA A 210 -7.34 -16.48 -37.21
N CYS A 211 -6.36 -15.65 -37.56
CA CYS A 211 -5.73 -14.70 -36.63
C CYS A 211 -6.75 -13.70 -36.07
N GLU A 212 -7.56 -13.08 -36.93
CA GLU A 212 -8.61 -12.15 -36.52
C GLU A 212 -9.63 -12.80 -35.57
N SER A 213 -10.05 -14.03 -35.88
CA SER A 213 -10.94 -14.81 -35.01
C SER A 213 -10.30 -15.10 -33.64
N THR A 214 -9.00 -15.43 -33.60
CA THR A 214 -8.28 -15.63 -32.33
C THR A 214 -8.17 -14.34 -31.52
N MET A 215 -7.89 -13.21 -32.16
CA MET A 215 -7.84 -11.90 -31.49
C MET A 215 -9.20 -11.52 -30.90
N LYS A 216 -10.29 -11.73 -31.65
CA LYS A 216 -11.65 -11.46 -31.17
C LYS A 216 -11.98 -12.31 -29.94
N ARG A 217 -11.69 -13.61 -29.98
CA ARG A 217 -11.88 -14.52 -28.84
C ARG A 217 -11.07 -14.08 -27.62
N GLN A 218 -9.80 -13.72 -27.80
CA GLN A 218 -8.95 -13.26 -26.70
C GLN A 218 -9.45 -11.94 -26.11
N LYS A 219 -9.89 -10.99 -26.94
CA LYS A 219 -10.51 -9.74 -26.49
C LYS A 219 -11.73 -10.02 -25.61
N ASP A 220 -12.58 -10.96 -26.01
CA ASP A 220 -13.78 -11.33 -25.23
C ASP A 220 -13.42 -12.04 -23.92
N VAL A 221 -12.40 -12.91 -23.93
CA VAL A 221 -11.86 -13.55 -22.73
C VAL A 221 -11.31 -12.51 -21.75
N ILE A 222 -10.51 -11.55 -22.22
CA ILE A 222 -9.94 -10.47 -21.40
C ILE A 222 -11.04 -9.57 -20.85
N ARG A 223 -12.03 -9.20 -21.67
CA ARG A 223 -13.16 -8.39 -21.21
C ARG A 223 -13.93 -9.11 -20.10
N THR A 224 -14.15 -10.42 -20.26
CA THR A 224 -14.87 -11.23 -19.27
C THR A 224 -14.05 -11.43 -18.00
N SER A 225 -12.74 -11.70 -18.11
CA SER A 225 -11.87 -11.85 -16.94
C SER A 225 -11.70 -10.54 -16.18
N LEU A 226 -11.61 -9.40 -16.86
CA LEU A 226 -11.59 -8.09 -16.23
C LEU A 226 -12.90 -7.80 -15.48
N GLY A 227 -14.04 -8.18 -16.05
CA GLY A 227 -15.34 -8.08 -15.38
C GLY A 227 -15.38 -8.90 -14.08
N LYS A 228 -14.89 -10.15 -14.13
CA LYS A 228 -14.77 -11.03 -12.96
C LYS A 228 -13.83 -10.45 -11.90
N LEU A 229 -12.64 -9.96 -12.31
CA LEU A 229 -11.67 -9.33 -11.40
C LEU A 229 -12.30 -8.13 -10.68
N ARG A 230 -12.97 -7.23 -11.40
CA ARG A 230 -13.66 -6.07 -10.80
C ARG A 230 -14.72 -6.51 -9.78
N GLN A 231 -15.49 -7.56 -10.10
CA GLN A 231 -16.49 -8.09 -9.19
C GLN A 231 -15.85 -8.71 -7.93
N GLU A 232 -14.78 -9.49 -8.09
CA GLU A 232 -14.07 -10.15 -6.99
C GLU A 232 -13.36 -9.15 -6.06
N VAL A 233 -12.73 -8.12 -6.62
CA VAL A 233 -12.17 -7.01 -5.82
C VAL A 233 -13.28 -6.33 -5.02
N LYS A 234 -14.40 -5.99 -5.68
CA LYS A 234 -15.54 -5.36 -5.00
C LYS A 234 -16.12 -6.23 -3.88
N THR A 235 -16.24 -7.54 -4.07
CA THR A 235 -16.76 -8.44 -3.03
C THR A 235 -15.78 -8.59 -1.86
N ARG A 236 -14.48 -8.66 -2.12
CA ARG A 236 -13.44 -8.68 -1.08
C ARG A 236 -13.41 -7.40 -0.27
N GLU A 237 -13.46 -6.24 -0.93
CA GLU A 237 -13.58 -4.94 -0.26
C GLU A 237 -14.84 -4.88 0.60
N SER A 238 -15.99 -5.26 0.05
CA SER A 238 -17.27 -5.28 0.78
C SER A 238 -17.27 -6.27 1.96
N ARG A 239 -16.50 -7.35 1.88
CA ARG A 239 -16.28 -8.27 3.00
C ARG A 239 -15.40 -7.65 4.08
N ARG A 240 -14.28 -7.04 3.66
CA ARG A 240 -13.35 -6.38 4.59
C ARG A 240 -14.00 -5.22 5.33
N VAL A 241 -14.82 -4.43 4.64
CA VAL A 241 -15.62 -3.35 5.24
C VAL A 241 -16.54 -3.92 6.32
N ARG A 242 -17.32 -4.98 6.03
CA ARG A 242 -18.19 -5.62 7.03
C ARG A 242 -17.43 -6.17 8.24
N GLU A 243 -16.25 -6.77 8.03
CA GLU A 243 -15.40 -7.24 9.12
C GLU A 243 -14.94 -6.07 10.01
N LEU A 244 -14.49 -4.97 9.40
CA LEU A 244 -14.07 -3.77 10.14
C LEU A 244 -15.25 -3.09 10.85
N GLU A 245 -16.43 -3.02 10.24
CA GLU A 245 -17.65 -2.51 10.87
C GLU A 245 -18.03 -3.35 12.10
N SER A 246 -17.96 -4.68 12.00
CA SER A 246 -18.23 -5.56 13.14
C SER A 246 -17.22 -5.39 14.28
N GLU A 247 -15.94 -5.13 13.96
CA GLU A 247 -14.90 -4.89 14.96
C GLU A 247 -15.08 -3.50 15.62
N ILE A 248 -15.48 -2.48 14.84
CA ILE A 248 -15.83 -1.16 15.38
C ILE A 248 -17.00 -1.31 16.35
N GLU A 249 -18.06 -2.02 15.97
CA GLU A 249 -19.23 -2.26 16.84
C GLU A 249 -18.82 -2.97 18.14
N ARG A 250 -17.98 -4.00 18.04
CA ARG A 250 -17.43 -4.72 19.19
C ARG A 250 -16.64 -3.79 20.13
N LEU A 251 -15.76 -2.96 19.57
CA LEU A 251 -14.94 -2.02 20.34
C LEU A 251 -15.77 -0.89 20.97
N VAL A 252 -16.86 -0.46 20.31
CA VAL A 252 -17.81 0.50 20.88
C VAL A 252 -18.51 -0.11 22.09
N ALA A 253 -19.03 -1.33 21.98
CA ALA A 253 -19.67 -2.03 23.09
C ALA A 253 -18.70 -2.26 24.28
N GLU A 254 -17.44 -2.61 23.99
CA GLU A 254 -16.40 -2.76 25.01
C GLU A 254 -16.07 -1.42 25.71
N ASN A 255 -15.97 -0.32 24.95
CA ASN A 255 -15.78 1.01 25.51
C ASN A 255 -16.93 1.44 26.41
N GLU A 256 -18.18 1.18 26.02
CA GLU A 256 -19.34 1.47 26.87
C GLU A 256 -19.29 0.68 28.18
N LYS A 257 -18.93 -0.60 28.12
CA LYS A 257 -18.74 -1.44 29.31
C LYS A 257 -17.64 -0.89 30.23
N LEU A 258 -16.50 -0.49 29.68
CA LEU A 258 -15.40 0.11 30.44
C LEU A 258 -15.79 1.47 31.02
N LYS A 259 -16.56 2.28 30.30
CA LYS A 259 -17.10 3.56 30.77
C LYS A 259 -18.02 3.36 31.98
N ILE A 260 -18.91 2.38 31.94
CA ILE A 260 -19.78 2.01 33.08
C ILE A 260 -18.94 1.55 34.27
N SER A 261 -17.96 0.67 34.05
CA SER A 261 -17.06 0.18 35.11
C SER A 261 -16.28 1.32 35.77
N ASN A 262 -15.68 2.21 34.96
CA ASN A 262 -15.00 3.41 35.44
C ASN A 262 -15.93 4.34 36.21
N GLY A 263 -17.17 4.53 35.75
CA GLY A 263 -18.20 5.29 36.47
C GLY A 263 -18.43 4.72 37.87
N ARG A 264 -18.60 3.39 37.99
CA ARG A 264 -18.79 2.72 39.30
C ARG A 264 -17.57 2.88 40.21
N LEU A 265 -16.35 2.73 39.69
CA LEU A 265 -15.13 2.91 40.46
C LEU A 265 -14.99 4.36 40.96
N ARG A 266 -15.29 5.35 40.12
CA ARG A 266 -15.31 6.76 40.52
C ARG A 266 -16.34 7.03 41.61
N SER A 267 -17.56 6.50 41.50
CA SER A 267 -18.59 6.64 42.55
C SER A 267 -18.16 6.01 43.87
N ARG A 268 -17.54 4.82 43.85
CA ARG A 268 -17.01 4.17 45.06
C ARG A 268 -15.87 4.99 45.69
N TRP A 269 -14.99 5.54 44.86
CA TRP A 269 -13.89 6.38 45.30
C TRP A 269 -14.37 7.69 45.96
N GLU A 270 -15.35 8.37 45.37
CA GLU A 270 -15.95 9.55 46.00
C GLU A 270 -16.68 9.22 47.30
N GLY A 271 -17.34 8.05 47.39
CA GLY A 271 -17.93 7.57 48.64
C GLY A 271 -16.89 7.33 49.74
N LEU A 272 -15.72 6.78 49.39
CA LEU A 272 -14.61 6.60 50.34
C LEU A 272 -14.02 7.94 50.78
N LYS A 273 -13.85 8.89 49.86
CA LYS A 273 -13.41 10.26 50.18
C LYS A 273 -14.36 10.95 51.14
N GLU A 274 -15.66 10.87 50.88
CA GLU A 274 -16.70 11.48 51.72
C GLU A 274 -16.73 10.83 53.12
N SER A 275 -16.64 9.51 53.20
CA SER A 275 -16.53 8.78 54.48
C SER A 275 -15.28 9.18 55.27
N ALA A 276 -14.15 9.36 54.60
CA ALA A 276 -12.91 9.82 55.24
C ALA A 276 -13.00 11.27 55.73
N ARG A 277 -13.65 12.16 54.99
CA ARG A 277 -13.93 13.55 55.42
C ARG A 277 -14.84 13.57 56.64
N LYS A 278 -15.95 12.84 56.59
CA LYS A 278 -16.90 12.74 57.70
C LYS A 278 -16.23 12.27 58.99
N ARG A 279 -15.30 11.30 58.92
CA ARG A 279 -14.52 10.84 60.08
C ARG A 279 -13.59 11.91 60.64
N ARG A 280 -12.98 12.75 59.80
CA ARG A 280 -12.16 13.88 60.27
C ARG A 280 -13.02 14.94 60.93
N ASP A 281 -14.16 15.28 60.34
CA ASP A 281 -15.06 16.30 60.88
C ASP A 281 -15.62 15.88 62.24
N THR A 282 -16.06 14.62 62.39
CA THR A 282 -16.51 14.08 63.69
C THR A 282 -15.38 13.98 64.72
N SER A 283 -14.15 13.64 64.29
CA SER A 283 -12.98 13.61 65.19
C SER A 283 -12.57 15.00 65.67
N THR A 284 -12.79 16.03 64.86
CA THR A 284 -12.43 17.42 65.20
C THR A 284 -13.45 18.02 66.18
N VAL A 285 -14.73 17.66 66.05
CA VAL A 285 -15.80 18.13 66.96
C VAL A 285 -15.76 17.41 68.32
N GLY A 286 -15.33 16.14 68.36
CA GLY A 286 -15.22 15.36 69.61
C GLY A 286 -14.07 15.75 70.54
N GLN A 287 -13.14 16.62 70.12
CA GLN A 287 -11.99 17.02 70.94
C GLN A 287 -12.18 18.36 71.67
N THR A 288 -13.33 19.03 71.52
CA THR A 288 -13.64 20.33 72.15
C THR A 288 -14.81 20.34 73.14
N GLY A 289 -15.40 19.19 73.49
CA GLY A 289 -16.37 19.20 74.60
C GLY A 289 -16.97 17.84 74.90
N THR A 290 -16.45 17.19 75.94
CA THR A 290 -17.22 16.50 77.00
C THR A 290 -16.23 15.89 78.00
N ILE A 291 -15.82 16.70 78.98
CA ILE A 291 -15.64 16.25 80.36
C ILE A 291 -17.03 16.46 80.99
N ALA A 292 -17.83 15.41 81.10
CA ALA A 292 -18.95 15.35 82.05
C ALA A 292 -19.53 13.93 82.08
N GLU A 293 -19.33 13.30 83.23
CA GLU A 293 -20.14 12.29 83.91
C GLU A 293 -20.21 10.86 83.33
N GLU A 294 -19.41 10.02 84.02
CA GLU A 294 -19.67 8.62 84.33
C GLU A 294 -21.11 8.42 84.82
N GLU A 295 -21.84 7.49 84.22
CA GLU A 295 -22.92 6.77 84.90
C GLU A 295 -22.78 5.28 84.56
N GLU A 296 -22.73 4.47 85.62
CA GLU A 296 -22.40 3.05 85.66
C GLU A 296 -23.46 2.14 84.98
N PRO A 297 -23.11 0.87 84.70
CA PRO A 297 -23.93 -0.06 83.95
C PRO A 297 -24.84 -0.88 84.86
N ASP A 298 -26.15 -0.91 84.57
CA ASP A 298 -27.04 -1.92 85.12
C ASP A 298 -27.12 -3.15 84.21
N GLU A 299 -26.89 -4.30 84.86
CA GLU A 299 -26.97 -5.66 84.37
C GLU A 299 -28.41 -6.08 83.99
N GLU A 300 -28.52 -7.31 83.47
CA GLU A 300 -29.75 -8.04 83.12
C GLU A 300 -30.41 -7.60 81.81
N ASP A 301 -30.70 -8.48 80.84
CA ASP A 301 -31.32 -9.77 81.07
C ASP A 301 -31.00 -10.79 79.96
N THR A 302 -30.76 -12.02 80.42
CA THR A 302 -30.77 -13.22 79.58
C THR A 302 -32.22 -13.60 79.31
N LYS A 303 -32.58 -13.98 78.07
CA LYS A 303 -33.42 -15.18 77.73
C LYS A 303 -34.04 -15.09 76.33
N ARG A 304 -33.85 -16.21 75.60
CA ARG A 304 -34.84 -17.01 74.84
C ARG A 304 -35.72 -16.26 73.81
N SER A 305 -35.88 -16.73 72.58
CA SER A 305 -36.36 -18.07 72.25
C SER A 305 -36.29 -18.29 70.73
N THR A 306 -35.96 -19.54 70.37
CA THR A 306 -36.41 -20.34 69.21
C THR A 306 -36.27 -19.78 67.80
#